data_AF-N4TUG3-F1
#
_entry.id   AF-N4TUG3-F1
#
_cell.length_a   1.000
_cell.length_b   1.000
_cell.length_c   1.000
_cell.angle_alpha   90.00
_cell.angle_beta   90.00
_cell.angle_gamma   90.00
#
_symmetry.space_group_name_H-M   'P 1'
#
loop_
_entity.id
_entity.type
_entity.pdbx_description
1 polymer ?
#
loop_
_entity_poly.entity_id
_entity_poly.type
_entity_poly.pdbx_seq_one_letter_code
_entity_poly.pdbx_strand_id
1 'polypeptide(L)'
;MASDSASDTDTDGFKLYLYKPSLPAAILFTVLFGLVTARHFQLVFKMKTWSFIPFCIGCVLETVGYGARAYSATQTPDWDLMPYILQSVFILLGPAFYAASIYMALGRLIRFLEGQHHSVIRVGLLTKIFLMGDIFSFFGQGGGGGLLAGASDKGSQDLGNTIIIVGLAIQVIFFGGFMVVTAIFHMRMLRRPTSRSLSTGAPWQAFMAVLYFTSALIMVRSVFRMIEYAQGHTGSLISKEIYAYTLDALLMIIVAVIFTVRHPSAIFTYQTLSDPLGQNPGSFDNVPMVGQRPYVAKP
;
A
#
# COMPACT_ATOMS: atom_id res chain seq x y z
N MET A 1 18.64 -14.92 -58.30
CA MET A 1 18.89 -15.95 -57.27
C MET A 1 19.37 -15.21 -56.04
N ALA A 2 18.49 -15.06 -55.07
CA ALA A 2 18.72 -14.36 -53.81
C ALA A 2 19.37 -15.33 -52.82
N SER A 3 20.37 -14.86 -52.07
CA SER A 3 20.78 -15.47 -50.81
C SER A 3 21.45 -14.40 -49.96
N ASP A 4 20.63 -13.49 -49.43
CA ASP A 4 20.98 -12.70 -48.24
C ASP A 4 20.87 -13.62 -47.03
N SER A 5 22.00 -14.18 -46.59
CA SER A 5 22.11 -14.79 -45.27
C SER A 5 22.45 -13.68 -44.27
N ALA A 6 21.42 -12.97 -43.82
CA ALA A 6 21.51 -12.14 -42.62
C ALA A 6 21.80 -13.06 -41.44
N SER A 7 22.99 -12.90 -40.86
CA SER A 7 23.38 -13.52 -39.60
C SER A 7 22.52 -12.92 -38.48
N ASP A 8 21.55 -13.69 -38.00
CA ASP A 8 20.88 -13.48 -36.71
C ASP A 8 21.93 -13.61 -35.60
N THR A 9 22.62 -12.52 -35.31
CA THR A 9 23.30 -12.32 -34.03
C THR A 9 22.22 -12.08 -32.97
N ASP A 10 21.67 -13.18 -32.45
CA ASP A 10 20.96 -13.24 -31.18
C ASP A 10 21.94 -12.77 -30.08
N THR A 11 21.99 -11.45 -29.89
CA THR A 11 22.49 -10.87 -28.65
C THR A 11 21.38 -11.13 -27.64
N ASP A 12 21.59 -12.12 -26.78
CA ASP A 12 20.75 -12.45 -25.62
C ASP A 12 20.87 -11.31 -24.58
N GLY A 13 20.45 -10.12 -25.00
CA GLY A 13 20.47 -8.88 -24.26
C GLY A 13 19.31 -8.85 -23.30
N PHE A 14 19.58 -8.40 -22.08
CA PHE A 14 18.60 -8.19 -21.03
C PHE A 14 17.34 -7.47 -21.56
N LYS A 15 16.21 -8.19 -21.64
CA LYS A 15 14.92 -7.63 -22.04
C LYS A 15 14.20 -7.06 -20.82
N LEU A 16 14.05 -5.73 -20.78
CA LEU A 16 13.31 -5.01 -19.74
C LEU A 16 11.84 -5.48 -19.63
N TYR A 17 11.24 -5.87 -20.75
CA TYR A 17 9.92 -6.48 -20.78
C TYR A 17 9.93 -7.80 -21.55
N LEU A 18 9.32 -8.83 -20.96
CA LEU A 18 9.07 -10.13 -21.60
C LEU A 18 7.77 -10.15 -22.41
N TYR A 19 6.99 -9.05 -22.38
CA TYR A 19 5.72 -8.84 -23.11
C TYR A 19 5.63 -7.42 -23.67
N LYS A 20 4.78 -7.20 -24.70
CA LYS A 20 4.46 -5.84 -25.17
C LYS A 20 3.48 -5.18 -24.18
N PRO A 21 3.85 -4.10 -23.47
CA PRO A 21 2.97 -3.46 -22.50
C PRO A 21 1.72 -2.87 -23.19
N SER A 22 0.54 -3.12 -22.63
CA SER A 22 -0.71 -2.58 -23.16
C SER A 22 -0.90 -1.12 -22.73
N LEU A 23 -0.67 -0.21 -23.66
CA LEU A 23 -0.90 1.23 -23.48
C LEU A 23 -2.34 1.55 -22.99
N PRO A 24 -3.42 0.94 -23.53
CA PRO A 24 -4.78 1.23 -23.07
C PRO A 24 -5.03 0.85 -21.61
N ALA A 25 -4.47 -0.27 -21.14
CA ALA A 25 -4.62 -0.71 -19.76
C ALA A 25 -3.84 0.20 -18.81
N ALA A 26 -2.61 0.58 -19.18
CA ALA A 26 -1.79 1.50 -18.38
C ALA A 26 -2.50 2.84 -18.18
N ILE A 27 -3.01 3.44 -19.27
CA ILE A 27 -3.77 4.69 -19.23
C ILE A 27 -5.02 4.56 -18.35
N LEU A 28 -5.79 3.47 -18.49
CA LEU A 28 -6.98 3.24 -17.68
C LEU A 28 -6.66 3.25 -16.19
N PHE A 29 -5.65 2.48 -15.75
CA PHE A 29 -5.26 2.44 -14.34
C PHE A 29 -4.69 3.77 -13.85
N THR A 30 -3.89 4.49 -14.67
CA THR A 30 -3.43 5.85 -14.33
C THR A 30 -4.60 6.79 -14.08
N VAL A 31 -5.62 6.80 -14.95
CA VAL A 31 -6.79 7.67 -14.79
C VAL A 31 -7.58 7.29 -13.55
N LEU A 32 -7.83 5.99 -13.33
CA LEU A 32 -8.58 5.54 -12.16
C LEU A 32 -7.85 5.87 -10.84
N PHE A 33 -6.55 5.60 -10.74
CA PHE A 33 -5.74 5.99 -9.57
C PHE A 33 -5.68 7.50 -9.40
N GLY A 34 -5.58 8.27 -10.50
CA GLY A 34 -5.62 9.73 -10.46
C GLY A 34 -6.92 10.29 -9.89
N LEU A 35 -8.07 9.75 -10.33
CA LEU A 35 -9.39 10.13 -9.81
C LEU A 35 -9.53 9.80 -8.31
N VAL A 36 -9.12 8.61 -7.90
CA VAL A 36 -9.16 8.18 -6.50
C VAL A 36 -8.20 9.02 -5.63
N THR A 37 -7.03 9.36 -6.15
CA THR A 37 -6.05 10.24 -5.50
C THR A 37 -6.65 11.61 -5.26
N ALA A 38 -7.20 12.26 -6.31
CA ALA A 38 -7.85 13.56 -6.19
C ALA A 38 -8.97 13.55 -5.14
N ARG A 39 -9.75 12.47 -5.10
CA ARG A 39 -10.81 12.30 -4.12
C ARG A 39 -10.27 12.17 -2.69
N HIS A 40 -9.20 11.41 -2.46
CA HIS A 40 -8.57 11.32 -1.14
C HIS A 40 -8.03 12.64 -0.65
N PHE A 41 -7.36 13.42 -1.51
CA PHE A 41 -6.91 14.75 -1.14
C PHE A 41 -8.09 15.64 -0.73
N GLN A 42 -9.17 15.65 -1.52
CA GLN A 42 -10.40 16.38 -1.15
C GLN A 42 -10.92 15.96 0.25
N LEU A 43 -10.96 14.66 0.54
CA LEU A 43 -11.41 14.15 1.85
C LEU A 43 -10.46 14.56 2.98
N VAL A 44 -9.14 14.41 2.80
CA VAL A 44 -8.15 14.76 3.82
C VAL A 44 -8.19 16.25 4.14
N PHE A 45 -8.31 17.12 3.14
CA PHE A 45 -8.44 18.57 3.36
C PHE A 45 -9.78 18.94 4.02
N LYS A 46 -10.90 18.36 3.56
CA LYS A 46 -12.24 18.68 4.10
C LYS A 46 -12.43 18.15 5.52
N MET A 47 -11.95 16.95 5.80
CA MET A 47 -12.11 16.23 7.08
C MET A 47 -10.89 16.41 8.01
N LYS A 48 -9.88 17.19 7.60
CA LYS A 48 -8.65 17.49 8.34
C LYS A 48 -7.96 16.25 8.94
N THR A 49 -7.98 15.14 8.21
CA THR A 49 -7.47 13.84 8.68
C THR A 49 -6.00 13.68 8.32
N TRP A 50 -5.14 14.55 8.85
CA TRP A 50 -3.71 14.61 8.55
C TRP A 50 -2.97 13.29 8.81
N SER A 51 -3.50 12.44 9.68
CA SER A 51 -2.87 11.16 9.92
C SER A 51 -3.06 10.12 8.79
N PHE A 52 -3.81 10.46 7.74
CA PHE A 52 -4.00 9.65 6.53
C PHE A 52 -3.17 10.16 5.33
N ILE A 53 -2.23 11.11 5.58
CA ILE A 53 -1.26 11.56 4.58
C ILE A 53 -0.48 10.41 3.95
N PRO A 54 0.02 9.39 4.70
CA PRO A 54 0.73 8.27 4.09
C PRO A 54 -0.11 7.58 3.00
N PHE A 55 -1.42 7.43 3.21
CA PHE A 55 -2.31 6.83 2.22
C PHE A 55 -2.39 7.66 0.94
N CYS A 56 -2.47 8.98 1.07
CA CYS A 56 -2.48 9.89 -0.07
C CYS A 56 -1.17 9.80 -0.86
N ILE A 57 -0.04 9.74 -0.17
CA ILE A 57 1.28 9.52 -0.80
C ILE A 57 1.28 8.19 -1.56
N GLY A 58 0.77 7.11 -0.97
CA GLY A 58 0.61 5.82 -1.66
C GLY A 58 -0.23 5.93 -2.94
N CYS A 59 -1.33 6.68 -2.91
CA CYS A 59 -2.17 6.89 -4.10
C CYS A 59 -1.44 7.71 -5.19
N VAL A 60 -0.67 8.73 -4.81
CA VAL A 60 0.18 9.49 -5.75
C VAL A 60 1.20 8.56 -6.39
N LEU A 61 1.89 7.74 -5.59
CA LEU A 61 2.89 6.80 -6.09
C LEU A 61 2.29 5.81 -7.08
N GLU A 62 1.15 5.20 -6.79
CA GLU A 62 0.46 4.32 -7.74
C GLU A 62 0.09 5.08 -9.03
N THR A 63 -0.45 6.30 -8.92
CA THR A 63 -0.80 7.13 -10.09
C THR A 63 0.41 7.42 -10.97
N VAL A 64 1.52 7.85 -10.38
CA VAL A 64 2.76 8.17 -11.10
C VAL A 64 3.42 6.90 -11.62
N GLY A 65 3.37 5.79 -10.88
CA GLY A 65 3.89 4.49 -11.29
C GLY A 65 3.19 3.96 -12.54
N TYR A 66 1.85 3.95 -12.57
CA TYR A 66 1.10 3.57 -13.77
C TYR A 66 1.25 4.60 -14.90
N GLY A 67 1.40 5.90 -14.57
CA GLY A 67 1.72 6.94 -15.57
C GLY A 67 3.08 6.70 -16.24
N ALA A 68 4.11 6.36 -15.46
CA ALA A 68 5.43 5.99 -15.97
C ALA A 68 5.37 4.71 -16.81
N ARG A 69 4.52 3.75 -16.41
CA ARG A 69 4.23 2.53 -17.19
C ARG A 69 3.56 2.85 -18.52
N ALA A 70 2.60 3.78 -18.55
CA ALA A 70 1.97 4.24 -19.79
C ALA A 70 2.98 4.94 -20.71
N TYR A 71 3.86 5.78 -20.16
CA TYR A 71 4.94 6.39 -20.93
C TYR A 71 5.93 5.35 -21.47
N SER A 72 6.35 4.40 -20.64
CA SER A 72 7.24 3.30 -21.05
C SER A 72 6.62 2.44 -22.16
N ALA A 73 5.30 2.24 -22.15
CA ALA A 73 4.58 1.54 -23.22
C ALA A 73 4.65 2.28 -24.58
N THR A 74 4.76 3.61 -24.59
CA THR A 74 4.91 4.40 -25.83
C THR A 74 6.30 4.33 -26.47
N GLN A 75 7.31 3.92 -25.72
CA GLN A 75 8.71 3.86 -26.19
C GLN A 75 9.09 2.52 -26.85
N THR A 76 8.10 1.72 -27.26
CA THR A 76 8.37 0.45 -27.96
C THR A 76 9.01 0.73 -29.34
N PRO A 77 10.18 0.17 -29.71
CA PRO A 77 10.89 -0.97 -29.10
C PRO A 77 12.11 -0.63 -28.22
N ASP A 78 12.58 0.62 -28.20
CA ASP A 78 13.75 1.05 -27.40
C ASP A 78 13.29 1.63 -26.06
N TRP A 79 13.08 0.75 -25.08
CA TRP A 79 12.64 1.16 -23.75
C TRP A 79 13.75 1.89 -22.99
N ASP A 80 13.48 3.13 -22.57
CA ASP A 80 14.38 3.82 -21.65
C ASP A 80 14.35 3.18 -20.26
N LEU A 81 15.53 3.12 -19.65
CA LEU A 81 15.71 2.55 -18.31
C LEU A 81 14.98 3.38 -17.23
N MET A 82 14.91 4.70 -17.39
CA MET A 82 14.34 5.61 -16.38
C MET A 82 12.82 5.41 -16.15
N PRO A 83 11.97 5.39 -17.19
CA PRO A 83 10.54 5.07 -17.02
C PRO A 83 10.31 3.68 -16.43
N TYR A 84 11.13 2.69 -16.80
CA TYR A 84 11.04 1.32 -16.28
C TYR A 84 11.37 1.25 -14.78
N ILE A 85 12.43 1.93 -14.33
CA ILE A 85 12.76 2.02 -12.91
C ILE A 85 11.66 2.76 -12.15
N LEU A 86 11.18 3.87 -12.70
CA LEU A 86 10.17 4.71 -12.05
C LEU A 86 8.85 3.95 -11.82
N GLN A 87 8.33 3.24 -12.83
CA GLN A 87 7.15 2.40 -12.65
C GLN A 87 7.38 1.32 -11.59
N SER A 88 8.56 0.69 -11.59
CA SER A 88 8.81 -0.49 -10.76
C SER A 88 8.86 -0.07 -9.30
N VAL A 89 9.65 0.96 -9.00
CA VAL A 89 9.80 1.50 -7.65
C VAL A 89 8.49 2.06 -7.12
N PHE A 90 7.75 2.85 -7.91
CA PHE A 90 6.53 3.49 -7.42
C PHE A 90 5.35 2.53 -7.24
N ILE A 91 5.18 1.58 -8.16
CA ILE A 91 4.17 0.53 -8.02
C ILE A 91 4.49 -0.35 -6.79
N LEU A 92 5.78 -0.65 -6.54
CA LEU A 92 6.21 -1.39 -5.35
C LEU A 92 6.01 -0.60 -4.04
N LEU A 93 6.20 0.72 -4.07
CA LEU A 93 6.18 1.56 -2.87
C LEU A 93 4.74 1.94 -2.44
N GLY A 94 3.80 2.10 -3.37
CA GLY A 94 2.41 2.45 -3.08
C GLY A 94 1.74 1.60 -1.98
N PRO A 95 1.77 0.27 -2.06
CA PRO A 95 1.18 -0.62 -1.07
C PRO A 95 1.81 -0.52 0.33
N ALA A 96 3.11 -0.24 0.41
CA ALA A 96 3.78 -0.06 1.71
C ALA A 96 3.18 1.14 2.46
N PHE A 97 2.85 2.21 1.73
CA PHE A 97 2.12 3.36 2.28
C PHE A 97 0.67 3.04 2.66
N TYR A 98 0.00 2.15 1.93
CA TYR A 98 -1.34 1.66 2.30
C TYR A 98 -1.28 0.83 3.59
N ALA A 99 -0.31 -0.08 3.70
CA ALA A 99 -0.06 -0.87 4.90
C ALA A 99 0.21 0.03 6.11
N ALA A 100 1.12 1.00 5.97
CA ALA A 100 1.43 1.99 7.00
C ALA A 100 0.16 2.71 7.51
N SER A 101 -0.72 3.10 6.59
CA SER A 101 -1.97 3.78 6.91
C SER A 101 -2.95 2.89 7.68
N ILE A 102 -3.03 1.61 7.33
CA ILE A 102 -3.83 0.59 8.04
C ILE A 102 -3.30 0.39 9.46
N TYR A 103 -1.98 0.33 9.65
CA TYR A 103 -1.38 0.21 10.98
C TYR A 103 -1.74 1.40 11.87
N MET A 104 -1.63 2.62 11.31
CA MET A 104 -1.99 3.84 12.03
C MET A 104 -3.50 3.92 12.30
N ALA A 105 -4.32 3.46 11.36
CA ALA A 105 -5.78 3.41 11.51
C ALA A 105 -6.20 2.47 12.65
N LEU A 106 -5.63 1.25 12.69
CA LEU A 106 -5.85 0.32 13.80
C LEU A 106 -5.35 0.91 15.11
N GLY A 107 -4.15 1.49 15.14
CA GLY A 107 -3.60 2.07 16.36
C GLY A 107 -4.43 3.23 16.91
N ARG A 108 -5.09 4.00 16.05
CA ARG A 108 -6.07 5.00 16.50
C ARG A 108 -7.37 4.37 16.97
N LEU A 109 -7.86 3.34 16.30
CA LEU A 109 -9.06 2.61 16.74
C LEU A 109 -8.88 2.00 18.14
N ILE A 110 -7.72 1.39 18.42
CA ILE A 110 -7.41 0.82 19.74
C ILE A 110 -7.46 1.91 20.82
N ARG A 111 -6.92 3.10 20.53
CA ARG A 111 -6.96 4.25 21.45
C ARG A 111 -8.38 4.78 21.63
N PHE A 112 -9.16 4.87 20.55
CA PHE A 112 -10.55 5.31 20.58
C PHE A 112 -11.44 4.41 21.45
N LEU A 113 -11.22 3.08 21.38
CA LEU A 113 -11.98 2.10 22.17
C LEU A 113 -11.45 1.96 23.62
N GLU A 114 -10.44 2.74 24.01
CA GLU A 114 -9.70 2.57 25.28
C GLU A 114 -9.19 1.14 25.48
N GLY A 115 -8.93 0.44 24.36
CA GLY A 115 -8.59 -0.98 24.30
C GLY A 115 -7.11 -1.29 24.53
N GLN A 116 -6.33 -0.33 25.04
CA GLN A 116 -4.88 -0.47 25.15
C GLN A 116 -4.47 -1.69 25.99
N HIS A 117 -5.25 -2.01 27.04
CA HIS A 117 -5.04 -3.18 27.90
C HIS A 117 -5.31 -4.52 27.19
N HIS A 118 -6.06 -4.52 26.10
CA HIS A 118 -6.37 -5.72 25.31
C HIS A 118 -5.36 -5.95 24.18
N SER A 119 -4.56 -4.94 23.82
CA SER A 119 -3.53 -5.06 22.79
C SER A 119 -2.34 -5.89 23.29
N VAL A 120 -1.92 -6.89 22.52
CA VAL A 120 -0.73 -7.73 22.83
C VAL A 120 0.54 -6.89 22.82
N ILE A 121 0.63 -5.95 21.88
CA ILE A 121 1.77 -5.05 21.68
C ILE A 121 1.30 -3.63 21.94
N ARG A 122 2.13 -2.82 22.60
CA ARG A 122 1.83 -1.41 22.83
C ARG A 122 1.55 -0.72 21.50
N VAL A 123 0.43 -0.02 21.39
CA VAL A 123 -0.09 0.55 20.14
C VAL A 123 0.94 1.38 19.36
N GLY A 124 1.72 2.20 20.06
CA GLY A 124 2.77 3.02 19.44
C GLY A 124 3.96 2.21 18.93
N LEU A 125 4.24 1.06 19.55
CA LEU A 125 5.30 0.15 19.12
C LEU A 125 4.82 -0.75 17.98
N LEU A 126 3.56 -1.18 18.00
CA LEU A 126 2.90 -1.95 16.94
C LEU A 126 3.12 -1.29 15.57
N THR A 127 2.71 -0.03 15.45
CA THR A 127 2.80 0.70 14.18
C THR A 127 4.25 0.88 13.74
N LYS A 128 5.17 1.14 14.68
CA LYS A 128 6.61 1.33 14.38
C LYS A 128 7.28 0.04 13.93
N ILE A 129 7.08 -1.08 14.62
CA ILE A 129 7.73 -2.37 14.30
C ILE A 129 7.32 -2.82 12.90
N PHE A 130 6.01 -2.86 12.61
CA PHE A 130 5.54 -3.34 11.32
C PHE A 130 5.91 -2.42 10.17
N LEU A 131 5.84 -1.10 10.38
CA LEU A 131 6.30 -0.12 9.38
C LEU A 131 7.81 -0.24 9.11
N MET A 132 8.62 -0.43 10.15
CA MET A 132 10.06 -0.63 9.96
C MET A 132 10.34 -1.93 9.19
N GLY A 133 9.62 -3.01 9.49
CA GLY A 133 9.69 -4.26 8.72
C GLY A 133 9.40 -4.06 7.24
N ASP A 134 8.32 -3.33 6.93
CA ASP A 134 7.96 -3.00 5.54
C ASP A 134 9.03 -2.11 4.87
N ILE A 135 9.60 -1.14 5.57
CA ILE A 135 10.67 -0.28 5.04
C ILE A 135 11.94 -1.09 4.73
N PHE A 136 12.37 -1.97 5.65
CA PHE A 136 13.53 -2.84 5.40
C PHE A 136 13.28 -3.78 4.23
N SER A 137 12.07 -4.34 4.13
CA SER A 137 11.69 -5.19 3.01
C SER A 137 11.72 -4.45 1.68
N PHE A 138 11.29 -3.18 1.66
CA PHE A 138 11.31 -2.32 0.49
C PHE A 138 12.74 -1.98 0.06
N PHE A 139 13.65 -1.69 1.00
CA PHE A 139 15.06 -1.48 0.66
C PHE A 139 15.70 -2.72 0.06
N GLY A 140 15.33 -3.91 0.52
CA GLY A 140 15.72 -5.17 -0.12
C GLY A 140 15.21 -5.24 -1.57
N GLN A 141 13.91 -5.01 -1.79
CA GLN A 141 13.31 -5.07 -3.12
C GLN A 141 13.88 -4.01 -4.08
N GLY A 142 14.06 -2.77 -3.62
CA GLY A 142 14.66 -1.69 -4.39
C GLY A 142 16.15 -1.92 -4.67
N GLY A 143 16.91 -2.39 -3.68
CA GLY A 143 18.32 -2.73 -3.83
C GLY A 143 18.53 -3.90 -4.80
N GLY A 144 17.77 -4.98 -4.64
CA GLY A 144 17.80 -6.13 -5.54
C GLY A 144 17.32 -5.79 -6.96
N GLY A 145 16.30 -4.93 -7.09
CA GLY A 145 15.83 -4.42 -8.39
C GLY A 145 16.88 -3.53 -9.09
N GLY A 146 17.58 -2.69 -8.33
CA GLY A 146 18.70 -1.89 -8.83
C GLY A 146 19.87 -2.74 -9.31
N LEU A 147 20.22 -3.78 -8.56
CA LEU A 147 21.24 -4.76 -8.97
C LEU A 147 20.82 -5.48 -10.26
N LEU A 148 19.55 -5.91 -10.35
CA LEU A 148 19.03 -6.59 -11.54
C LEU A 148 19.08 -5.68 -12.79
N ALA A 149 18.79 -4.38 -12.63
CA ALA A 149 18.84 -3.42 -13.74
C ALA A 149 20.25 -3.14 -14.26
N GLY A 150 21.29 -3.32 -13.44
CA GLY A 150 22.70 -3.13 -13.80
C GLY A 150 23.47 -4.42 -14.09
N ALA A 151 22.81 -5.58 -13.99
CA ALA A 151 23.48 -6.88 -14.07
C ALA A 151 23.71 -7.34 -15.52
N SER A 152 24.98 -7.48 -15.90
CA SER A 152 25.42 -8.03 -17.19
C SER A 152 25.74 -9.53 -17.15
N ASP A 153 25.91 -10.10 -15.95
CA ASP A 153 26.23 -11.51 -15.74
C ASP A 153 25.14 -12.24 -14.93
N LYS A 154 25.05 -13.55 -15.13
CA LYS A 154 24.02 -14.40 -14.51
C LYS A 154 24.10 -14.42 -12.97
N GLY A 155 25.30 -14.31 -12.40
CA GLY A 155 25.49 -14.31 -10.95
C GLY A 155 24.92 -13.05 -10.28
N SER A 156 25.14 -11.88 -10.90
CA SER A 156 24.56 -10.61 -10.46
C SER A 156 23.03 -10.59 -10.58
N GLN A 157 22.48 -11.23 -11.63
CA GLN A 157 21.02 -11.37 -11.79
C GLN A 157 20.41 -12.28 -10.71
N ASP A 158 21.04 -13.42 -10.42
CA ASP A 158 20.58 -14.36 -9.38
C ASP A 158 20.65 -13.73 -7.98
N LEU A 159 21.72 -12.96 -7.71
CA LEU A 159 21.86 -12.20 -6.46
C LEU A 159 20.74 -11.15 -6.33
N GLY A 160 20.49 -10.36 -7.37
CA GLY A 160 19.42 -9.36 -7.40
C GLY A 160 18.05 -9.98 -7.12
N ASN A 161 17.70 -11.06 -7.83
CA ASN A 161 16.45 -11.79 -7.61
C ASN A 161 16.33 -12.33 -6.18
N THR A 162 17.40 -12.91 -5.65
CA THR A 162 17.42 -13.45 -4.28
C THR A 162 17.13 -12.35 -3.25
N ILE A 163 17.76 -11.19 -3.40
CA ILE A 163 17.55 -10.05 -2.50
C ILE A 163 16.09 -9.56 -2.56
N ILE A 164 15.48 -9.50 -3.75
CA ILE A 164 14.07 -9.13 -3.91
C ILE A 164 13.15 -10.14 -3.21
N ILE A 165 13.35 -11.44 -3.43
CA ILE A 165 12.55 -12.51 -2.83
C ILE A 165 12.65 -12.48 -1.30
N VAL A 166 13.84 -12.30 -0.75
CA VAL A 166 14.05 -12.17 0.70
C VAL A 166 13.30 -10.96 1.25
N GLY A 167 13.36 -9.82 0.55
CA GLY A 167 12.58 -8.64 0.90
C GLY A 167 11.08 -8.94 0.96
N LEU A 168 10.51 -9.50 -0.11
CA LEU A 168 9.10 -9.87 -0.18
C LEU A 168 8.69 -10.88 0.90
N ALA A 169 9.55 -11.85 1.22
CA ALA A 169 9.32 -12.83 2.28
C ALA A 169 9.21 -12.17 3.67
N ILE A 170 10.16 -11.27 3.99
CA ILE A 170 10.12 -10.48 5.22
C ILE A 170 8.83 -9.66 5.28
N GLN A 171 8.46 -8.97 4.20
CA GLN A 171 7.24 -8.18 4.13
C GLN A 171 6.00 -9.00 4.47
N VAL A 172 5.84 -10.18 3.85
CA VAL A 172 4.68 -11.06 4.08
C VAL A 172 4.63 -11.57 5.52
N ILE A 173 5.76 -11.92 6.11
CA ILE A 173 5.83 -12.38 7.51
C ILE A 173 5.41 -11.25 8.47
N PHE A 174 5.95 -10.05 8.31
CA PHE A 174 5.63 -8.91 9.17
C PHE A 174 4.16 -8.49 8.99
N PHE A 175 3.69 -8.34 7.76
CA PHE A 175 2.30 -7.98 7.48
C PHE A 175 1.32 -9.06 7.99
N GLY A 176 1.69 -10.34 7.88
CA GLY A 176 0.90 -11.46 8.41
C GLY A 176 0.83 -11.45 9.94
N GLY A 177 1.96 -11.17 10.60
CA GLY A 177 2.01 -10.95 12.05
C GLY A 177 1.08 -9.81 12.49
N PHE A 178 1.03 -8.71 11.74
CA PHE A 178 0.09 -7.61 12.02
C PHE A 178 -1.37 -8.07 11.95
N MET A 179 -1.75 -8.86 10.95
CA MET A 179 -3.10 -9.40 10.83
C MET A 179 -3.48 -10.29 12.02
N VAL A 180 -2.55 -11.14 12.47
CA VAL A 180 -2.75 -11.99 13.66
C VAL A 180 -2.93 -11.14 14.92
N VAL A 181 -2.10 -10.13 15.14
CA VAL A 181 -2.26 -9.22 16.29
C VAL A 181 -3.59 -8.48 16.24
N THR A 182 -4.01 -8.05 15.05
CA THR A 182 -5.32 -7.41 14.82
C THR A 182 -6.47 -8.38 15.16
N ALA A 183 -6.39 -9.64 14.74
CA ALA A 183 -7.34 -10.69 15.10
C ALA A 183 -7.42 -10.95 16.61
N ILE A 184 -6.28 -11.03 17.29
CA ILE A 184 -6.23 -11.21 18.75
C ILE A 184 -6.87 -10.03 19.46
N PHE A 185 -6.56 -8.79 19.03
CA PHE A 185 -7.19 -7.58 19.58
C PHE A 185 -8.71 -7.61 19.42
N HIS A 186 -9.20 -7.95 18.21
CA HIS A 186 -10.63 -8.01 17.92
C HIS A 186 -11.34 -9.07 18.77
N MET A 187 -10.79 -10.29 18.86
CA MET A 187 -11.34 -11.36 19.70
C MET A 187 -11.37 -10.98 21.18
N ARG A 188 -10.32 -10.35 21.69
CA ARG A 188 -10.27 -9.86 23.08
C ARG A 188 -11.33 -8.79 23.34
N MET A 189 -11.52 -7.87 22.40
CA MET A 189 -12.55 -6.84 22.49
C MET A 189 -13.97 -7.41 22.49
N LEU A 190 -14.24 -8.45 21.68
CA LEU A 190 -15.54 -9.11 21.66
C LEU A 190 -15.82 -9.92 22.94
N ARG A 191 -14.79 -10.50 23.56
CA ARG A 191 -14.92 -11.27 24.81
C ARG A 191 -15.03 -10.38 26.05
N ARG A 192 -14.34 -9.23 26.06
CA ARG A 192 -14.32 -8.26 27.16
C ARG A 192 -14.52 -6.86 26.60
N PRO A 193 -15.76 -6.51 26.21
CA PRO A 193 -16.05 -5.22 25.61
C PRO A 193 -15.79 -4.09 26.63
N THR A 194 -15.13 -3.02 26.18
CA THR A 194 -14.92 -1.83 27.01
C THR A 194 -16.21 -1.02 27.13
N SER A 195 -16.33 -0.23 28.21
CA SER A 195 -17.48 0.66 28.41
C SER A 195 -17.67 1.62 27.22
N ARG A 196 -16.58 2.09 26.61
CA ARG A 196 -16.59 2.87 25.35
C ARG A 196 -17.11 2.04 24.17
N SER A 197 -16.64 0.81 23.98
CA SER A 197 -17.11 -0.07 22.89
C SER A 197 -18.62 -0.35 22.92
N LEU A 198 -19.23 -0.32 24.11
CA LEU A 198 -20.68 -0.53 24.30
C LEU A 198 -21.50 0.77 24.23
N SER A 199 -20.90 1.91 24.61
CA SER A 199 -21.58 3.22 24.63
C SER A 199 -21.38 4.04 23.36
N THR A 200 -20.40 3.69 22.52
CA THR A 200 -20.17 4.41 21.26
C THR A 200 -21.24 4.06 20.23
N GLY A 201 -21.96 5.06 19.70
CA GLY A 201 -22.79 4.91 18.49
C GLY A 201 -21.97 4.74 17.20
N ALA A 202 -20.63 4.72 17.29
CA ALA A 202 -19.75 4.58 16.14
C ALA A 202 -19.64 3.10 15.71
N PRO A 203 -19.75 2.78 14.40
CA PRO A 203 -19.74 1.41 13.90
C PRO A 203 -18.32 0.81 13.83
N TRP A 204 -17.65 0.66 14.97
CA TRP A 204 -16.26 0.22 15.07
C TRP A 204 -16.03 -1.20 14.54
N GLN A 205 -17.01 -2.10 14.67
CA GLN A 205 -16.94 -3.46 14.10
C GLN A 205 -16.96 -3.45 12.57
N ALA A 206 -17.76 -2.57 11.97
CA ALA A 206 -17.78 -2.39 10.51
C ALA A 206 -16.43 -1.84 10.01
N PHE A 207 -15.74 -1.03 10.82
CA PHE A 207 -14.40 -0.57 10.51
C PHE A 207 -13.36 -1.67 10.64
N MET A 208 -13.45 -2.53 11.66
CA MET A 208 -12.62 -3.74 11.74
C MET A 208 -12.79 -4.63 10.52
N ALA A 209 -14.03 -4.83 10.05
CA ALA A 209 -14.30 -5.58 8.82
C ALA A 209 -13.64 -4.94 7.59
N VAL A 210 -13.67 -3.61 7.47
CA VAL A 210 -12.94 -2.88 6.42
C VAL A 210 -11.43 -3.13 6.53
N LEU A 211 -10.85 -3.01 7.73
CA LEU A 211 -9.42 -3.25 7.96
C LEU A 211 -9.00 -4.68 7.60
N TYR A 212 -9.81 -5.69 7.95
CA TYR A 212 -9.53 -7.08 7.55
C TYR A 212 -9.59 -7.27 6.05
N PHE A 213 -10.63 -6.74 5.42
CA PHE A 213 -10.81 -6.90 3.98
C PHE A 213 -9.67 -6.23 3.21
N THR A 214 -9.32 -4.98 3.54
CA THR A 214 -8.21 -4.28 2.88
C THR A 214 -6.86 -4.93 3.18
N SER A 215 -6.66 -5.44 4.40
CA SER A 215 -5.43 -6.17 4.74
C SER A 215 -5.33 -7.47 3.95
N ALA A 216 -6.43 -8.21 3.78
CA ALA A 216 -6.43 -9.43 2.97
C ALA A 216 -6.06 -9.14 1.50
N LEU A 217 -6.57 -8.06 0.91
CA LEU A 217 -6.20 -7.68 -0.46
C LEU A 217 -4.71 -7.34 -0.60
N ILE A 218 -4.14 -6.59 0.36
CA ILE A 218 -2.70 -6.29 0.38
C ILE A 218 -1.88 -7.57 0.59
N MET A 219 -2.33 -8.48 1.46
CA MET A 219 -1.65 -9.76 1.67
C MET A 219 -1.63 -10.61 0.40
N VAL A 220 -2.76 -10.73 -0.30
CA VAL A 220 -2.84 -11.47 -1.58
C VAL A 220 -1.87 -10.87 -2.59
N ARG A 221 -1.80 -9.55 -2.70
CA ARG A 221 -0.81 -8.85 -3.54
C ARG A 221 0.62 -9.21 -3.14
N SER A 222 0.99 -9.10 -1.87
CA SER A 222 2.35 -9.37 -1.40
C SER A 222 2.78 -10.82 -1.64
N VAL A 223 1.88 -11.79 -1.45
CA VAL A 223 2.13 -13.21 -1.75
C VAL A 223 2.26 -13.43 -3.25
N PHE A 224 1.37 -12.82 -4.06
CA PHE A 224 1.47 -12.88 -5.51
C PHE A 224 2.82 -12.35 -6.00
N ARG A 225 3.26 -11.19 -5.49
CA ARG A 225 4.57 -10.60 -5.80
C ARG A 225 5.72 -11.52 -5.41
N MET A 226 5.66 -12.15 -4.23
CA MET A 226 6.67 -13.14 -3.84
C MET A 226 6.74 -14.31 -4.83
N ILE A 227 5.59 -14.88 -5.24
CA ILE A 227 5.54 -15.99 -6.18
C ILE A 227 6.01 -15.56 -7.58
N GLU A 228 5.63 -14.36 -8.02
CA GLU A 228 6.06 -13.76 -9.29
C GLU A 228 7.59 -13.71 -9.38
N TYR A 229 8.25 -13.15 -8.35
CA TYR A 229 9.71 -13.07 -8.31
C TYR A 229 10.37 -14.43 -8.08
N ALA A 230 9.75 -15.34 -7.32
CA ALA A 230 10.27 -16.69 -7.10
C ALA A 230 10.25 -17.56 -8.37
N GLN A 231 9.34 -17.29 -9.32
CA GLN A 231 9.29 -18.01 -10.61
C GLN A 231 10.33 -17.51 -11.62
N GLY A 232 10.91 -16.33 -11.43
CA GLY A 232 11.95 -15.78 -12.30
C GLY A 232 11.50 -15.52 -13.75
N HIS A 233 12.48 -15.28 -14.63
CA HIS A 233 12.28 -14.83 -16.02
C HIS A 233 11.64 -15.89 -16.96
N THR A 234 11.48 -17.13 -16.51
CA THR A 234 10.81 -18.21 -17.23
C THR A 234 9.38 -18.48 -16.73
N GLY A 235 8.92 -17.72 -15.73
CA GLY A 235 7.59 -17.85 -15.14
C GLY A 235 6.46 -17.36 -16.05
N SER A 236 5.42 -18.19 -16.20
CA SER A 236 4.19 -17.83 -16.93
C SER A 236 3.44 -16.62 -16.35
N LEU A 237 3.73 -16.25 -15.09
CA LEU A 237 3.15 -15.10 -14.39
C LEU A 237 3.75 -13.77 -14.85
N ILE A 238 5.09 -13.65 -14.91
CA ILE A 238 5.77 -12.45 -15.44
C ILE A 238 5.49 -12.30 -16.95
N SER A 239 5.32 -13.42 -17.65
CA SER A 239 5.05 -13.43 -19.10
C SER A 239 3.65 -12.91 -19.47
N LYS A 240 2.70 -12.83 -18.52
CA LYS A 240 1.32 -12.41 -18.79
C LYS A 240 0.96 -11.15 -18.00
N GLU A 241 0.91 -10.04 -18.73
CA GLU A 241 0.54 -8.71 -18.20
C GLU A 241 -0.81 -8.69 -17.43
N ILE A 242 -1.72 -9.61 -17.78
CA ILE A 242 -3.03 -9.76 -17.12
C ILE A 242 -2.89 -9.95 -15.61
N TYR A 243 -1.89 -10.69 -15.14
CA TYR A 243 -1.71 -10.92 -13.70
C TYR A 243 -1.22 -9.67 -12.98
N ALA A 244 -0.33 -8.89 -13.61
CA ALA A 244 0.09 -7.61 -13.07
C ALA A 244 -1.11 -6.66 -12.90
N TYR A 245 -2.00 -6.54 -13.87
CA TYR A 245 -3.17 -5.67 -13.70
C TYR A 245 -4.23 -6.25 -12.74
N THR A 246 -4.48 -7.55 -12.78
CA THR A 246 -5.59 -8.16 -12.00
C THR A 246 -5.22 -8.43 -10.55
N LEU A 247 -3.97 -8.83 -10.27
CA LEU A 247 -3.52 -9.22 -8.94
C LEU A 247 -2.65 -8.16 -8.25
N ASP A 248 -2.34 -7.05 -8.95
CA ASP A 248 -1.61 -5.92 -8.38
C ASP A 248 -2.42 -4.62 -8.43
N ALA A 249 -2.72 -4.15 -9.64
CA ALA A 249 -3.38 -2.86 -9.87
C ALA A 249 -4.81 -2.86 -9.33
N LEU A 250 -5.59 -3.88 -9.69
CA LEU A 250 -6.99 -4.02 -9.31
C LEU A 250 -7.14 -4.19 -7.79
N LEU A 251 -6.26 -4.95 -7.14
CA LEU A 251 -6.34 -5.13 -5.68
C LEU A 251 -6.10 -3.79 -4.96
N MET A 252 -5.12 -3.00 -5.40
CA MET A 252 -4.83 -1.72 -4.75
C MET A 252 -5.87 -0.65 -5.04
N ILE A 253 -6.46 -0.65 -6.23
CA ILE A 253 -7.51 0.32 -6.52
C ILE A 253 -8.77 0.02 -5.72
N ILE A 254 -9.10 -1.25 -5.49
CA ILE A 254 -10.20 -1.65 -4.60
C ILE A 254 -9.92 -1.15 -3.18
N VAL A 255 -8.70 -1.34 -2.65
CA VAL A 255 -8.31 -0.82 -1.33
C VAL A 255 -8.50 0.71 -1.25
N ALA A 256 -8.02 1.44 -2.27
CA ALA A 256 -8.17 2.88 -2.34
C ALA A 256 -9.65 3.33 -2.39
N VAL A 257 -10.47 2.70 -3.23
CA VAL A 257 -11.90 3.02 -3.31
C VAL A 257 -12.61 2.75 -1.98
N ILE A 258 -12.28 1.65 -1.29
CA ILE A 258 -12.87 1.34 0.02
C ILE A 258 -12.59 2.43 1.04
N PHE A 259 -11.34 2.91 1.14
CA PHE A 259 -10.99 4.01 2.05
C PHE A 259 -11.55 5.36 1.63
N THR A 260 -11.97 5.51 0.36
CA THR A 260 -12.74 6.67 -0.09
C THR A 260 -14.17 6.66 0.44
N VAL A 261 -14.84 5.50 0.40
CA VAL A 261 -16.24 5.35 0.83
C VAL A 261 -16.36 5.25 2.35
N ARG A 262 -15.51 4.44 2.98
CA ARG A 262 -15.46 4.19 4.42
C ARG A 262 -14.29 4.93 5.04
N HIS A 263 -14.29 6.26 4.93
CA HIS A 263 -13.16 7.06 5.39
C HIS A 263 -13.00 6.99 6.92
N PRO A 264 -11.79 6.75 7.46
CA PRO A 264 -11.55 6.60 8.90
C PRO A 264 -11.99 7.80 9.74
N SER A 265 -12.04 9.00 9.14
CA SER A 265 -12.47 10.22 9.83
C SER A 265 -13.88 10.14 10.41
N ALA A 266 -14.78 9.37 9.79
CA ALA A 266 -16.15 9.25 10.27
C ALA A 266 -16.21 8.73 11.71
N ILE A 267 -15.27 7.88 12.13
CA ILE A 267 -15.22 7.28 13.47
C ILE A 267 -14.58 8.25 14.46
N PHE A 268 -13.52 8.96 14.05
CA PHE A 268 -12.81 9.90 14.92
C PHE A 268 -13.55 11.23 15.12
N THR A 269 -14.45 11.62 14.20
CA THR A 269 -15.36 12.75 14.39
C THR A 269 -16.36 12.49 15.52
N TYR A 270 -16.78 11.24 15.76
CA TYR A 270 -17.63 10.93 16.91
C TYR A 270 -16.91 11.16 18.25
N GLN A 271 -15.58 10.97 18.32
CA GLN A 271 -14.79 11.24 19.52
C GLN A 271 -14.88 12.70 19.97
N THR A 272 -14.80 13.64 19.02
CA THR A 272 -14.86 15.08 19.28
C THR A 272 -16.25 15.54 19.72
N LEU A 273 -17.30 14.84 19.29
CA LEU A 273 -18.68 15.09 19.72
C LEU A 273 -18.99 14.46 21.09
N SER A 274 -18.39 13.31 21.40
CA SER A 274 -18.60 12.59 22.66
C SER A 274 -17.74 13.09 23.83
N ASP A 275 -16.77 13.97 23.57
CA ASP A 275 -15.88 14.53 24.59
C ASP A 275 -15.59 16.03 24.33
N PRO A 276 -16.59 16.91 24.52
CA PRO A 276 -16.46 18.35 24.27
C PRO A 276 -15.61 19.10 25.31
N LEU A 277 -15.26 18.45 26.43
CA LEU A 277 -14.47 19.00 27.53
C LEU A 277 -13.18 18.19 27.69
N GLY A 278 -12.24 18.36 26.76
CA GLY A 278 -10.97 17.61 26.75
C GLY A 278 -10.24 17.63 28.10
N GLN A 279 -10.35 16.53 28.85
CA GLN A 279 -9.75 16.38 30.18
C GLN A 279 -8.38 15.68 30.19
N ASN A 280 -7.69 15.53 29.05
CA ASN A 280 -6.39 14.85 29.03
C ASN A 280 -5.26 15.69 28.39
N PRO A 281 -4.66 16.64 29.14
CA PRO A 281 -3.66 17.57 28.62
C PRO A 281 -2.23 16.99 28.48
N GLY A 282 -2.02 15.68 28.66
CA GLY A 282 -0.68 15.12 28.88
C GLY A 282 0.07 14.47 27.68
N SER A 283 -0.47 14.45 26.46
CA SER A 283 0.23 13.80 25.33
C SER A 283 0.58 14.82 24.25
N PHE A 284 1.87 14.95 23.94
CA PHE A 284 2.42 15.80 22.88
C PHE A 284 1.87 15.48 21.47
N ASP A 285 1.07 14.41 21.31
CA ASP A 285 0.32 14.08 20.10
C ASP A 285 -1.08 14.76 20.04
N ASN A 286 -1.42 15.63 21.00
CA ASN A 286 -2.66 16.43 21.06
C ASN A 286 -2.69 17.58 20.04
N VAL A 287 -2.39 17.30 18.77
CA VAL A 287 -2.75 18.25 17.69
C VAL A 287 -4.24 18.07 17.41
N PRO A 288 -5.08 19.11 17.62
CA PRO A 288 -6.52 18.99 17.39
C PRO A 288 -6.79 18.67 15.90
N MET A 289 -7.51 17.57 15.65
CA MET A 289 -7.84 17.10 14.30
C MET A 289 -8.87 17.95 13.56
N VAL A 290 -9.41 19.00 14.17
CA VAL A 290 -10.32 19.96 13.53
C VAL A 290 -9.96 21.34 14.06
N GLY A 291 -9.60 22.27 13.17
CA GLY A 291 -9.53 23.68 13.56
C GLY A 291 -10.91 24.09 14.08
N GLN A 292 -10.99 24.53 15.33
CA GLN A 292 -12.21 24.99 15.99
C GLN A 292 -13.01 25.83 15.00
N ARG A 293 -14.20 25.37 14.60
CA ARG A 293 -15.16 26.30 14.01
C ARG A 293 -15.65 27.16 15.17
N PRO A 294 -15.52 28.50 15.11
CA PRO A 294 -16.29 29.33 16.02
C PRO A 294 -17.76 28.99 15.80
N TYR A 295 -18.43 28.56 16.86
CA TYR A 295 -19.88 28.47 16.89
C TYR A 295 -20.41 29.89 16.67
N VAL A 296 -20.77 30.23 15.44
CA VAL A 296 -21.64 31.38 15.17
C VAL A 296 -23.04 30.87 15.48
N ALA A 297 -23.48 31.09 16.71
CA ALA A 297 -24.91 31.06 17.00
C ALA A 297 -25.56 32.07 16.05
N LYS A 298 -26.31 31.57 15.06
CA LYS A 298 -27.19 32.47 14.31
C LYS A 298 -28.31 32.91 15.26
N PRO A 299 -28.66 34.20 15.25
CA PRO A 299 -29.72 34.75 16.08
C PRO A 299 -31.08 34.13 15.75
#